data_AF-A0A352JM99-F1
#
_entry.id   AF-A0A352JM99-F1
#
_cell.length_a   1.000
_cell.length_b   1.000
_cell.length_c   1.000
_cell.angle_alpha   90.00
_cell.angle_beta   90.00
_cell.angle_gamma   90.00
#
_symmetry.space_group_name_H-M   'P 1'
#
loop_
_entity.id
_entity.type
_entity.pdbx_description
1 polymer ?
#
loop_
_entity_poly.entity_id
_entity_poly.type
_entity_poly.pdbx_seq_one_letter_code
_entity_poly.pdbx_strand_id
1 'polypeptide(L)'
;MTTVSEKIGLGAVKYNELRRSPESDYDFRWEEALSMEGNSGPYLQYVYVRTKGILEKAGLQGQALQEVRLGLNQDEKMLARWLVLRIGEGEMVESAAKNFAPHLVCQSLFELAQRFNGFYDRNRVIGVEEQGLRLMLVAVTELVIKSGLEILGIETVEKM
;
A
#
# COMPACT_ATOMS: atom_id res chain seq x y z
N MET A 1 15.40 -16.71 11.44
CA MET A 1 14.48 -16.01 10.52
C MET A 1 13.34 -15.47 11.38
N THR A 2 13.01 -14.19 11.27
CA THR A 2 11.89 -13.57 12.00
C THR A 2 10.57 -14.24 11.60
N THR A 3 9.74 -14.56 12.59
CA THR A 3 8.44 -15.22 12.32
C THR A 3 7.44 -14.23 11.71
N VAL A 4 6.38 -14.72 11.06
CA VAL A 4 5.32 -13.85 10.51
C VAL A 4 4.72 -12.96 11.62
N SER A 5 4.40 -13.56 12.78
CA SER A 5 3.86 -12.82 13.92
C SER A 5 4.80 -11.73 14.44
N GLU A 6 6.11 -12.00 14.42
CA GLU A 6 7.13 -11.02 14.83
C GLU A 6 7.21 -9.84 13.85
N LYS A 7 7.16 -10.09 12.54
CA LYS A 7 7.11 -9.02 11.52
C LYS A 7 5.85 -8.16 11.64
N ILE A 8 4.71 -8.79 11.95
CA ILE A 8 3.44 -8.08 12.17
C ILE A 8 3.51 -7.23 13.44
N GLY A 9 3.98 -7.80 14.55
CA GLY A 9 4.09 -7.10 15.82
C GLY A 9 5.06 -5.92 15.76
N LEU A 10 6.24 -6.11 15.17
CA LEU A 10 7.21 -5.02 14.97
C LEU A 10 6.68 -3.96 14.00
N GLY A 11 5.98 -4.38 12.94
CA GLY A 11 5.34 -3.47 12.00
C GLY A 11 4.27 -2.59 12.67
N ALA A 12 3.45 -3.19 13.53
CA ALA A 12 2.44 -2.48 14.32
C ALA A 12 3.04 -1.39 15.21
N VAL A 13 4.06 -1.73 15.99
CA VAL A 13 4.71 -0.77 16.90
C VAL A 13 5.40 0.34 16.10
N LYS A 14 6.26 -0.02 15.12
CA LYS A 14 6.98 0.97 14.30
C LYS A 14 6.03 1.92 13.59
N TYR A 15 4.99 1.40 12.96
CA TYR A 15 4.02 2.23 12.26
C TYR A 15 3.25 3.14 13.22
N ASN A 16 2.85 2.64 14.39
CA ASN A 16 2.09 3.45 15.34
C ASN A 16 2.88 4.64 15.89
N GLU A 17 4.19 4.49 16.06
CA GLU A 17 5.08 5.61 16.38
C GLU A 17 5.24 6.57 15.19
N LEU A 18 5.55 6.03 14.00
CA LEU A 18 5.89 6.84 12.83
C LEU A 18 4.72 7.58 12.21
N ARG A 19 3.48 7.09 12.37
CA ARG A 19 2.28 7.71 11.77
C ARG A 19 1.84 9.01 12.45
N ARG A 20 2.43 9.35 13.59
CA ARG A 20 2.07 10.53 14.41
C ARG A 20 3.10 11.64 14.20
N SER A 21 2.67 12.88 14.43
CA SER A 21 3.64 13.98 14.49
C SER A 21 4.46 13.85 15.78
N PRO A 22 5.77 14.14 15.75
CA PRO A 22 6.59 14.16 16.97
C PRO A 22 6.05 15.10 18.06
N GLU A 23 5.24 16.09 17.68
CA GLU A 23 4.67 17.11 18.57
C GLU A 23 3.35 16.65 19.24
N SER A 24 2.80 15.50 18.85
CA SER A 24 1.53 15.01 19.39
C SER A 24 1.74 13.97 20.48
N ASP A 25 1.24 14.25 21.67
CA ASP A 25 1.12 13.26 22.74
C ASP A 25 0.05 12.22 22.42
N TYR A 26 0.23 11.00 22.90
CA TYR A 26 -0.79 9.96 22.78
C TYR A 26 -0.68 8.82 23.81
N ASP A 27 -1.83 8.20 24.07
CA ASP A 27 -1.90 6.96 24.83
C ASP A 27 -1.79 5.75 23.91
N PHE A 28 -0.77 4.92 24.13
CA PHE A 28 -0.58 3.71 23.34
C PHE A 28 -1.68 2.68 23.63
N ARG A 29 -2.32 2.18 22.56
CA ARG A 29 -3.37 1.16 22.62
C ARG A 29 -3.06 0.03 21.65
N TRP A 30 -2.95 -1.19 22.19
CA TRP A 30 -2.63 -2.39 21.41
C TRP A 30 -3.68 -2.68 20.35
N GLU A 31 -4.96 -2.46 20.68
CA GLU A 31 -6.08 -2.70 19.76
C GLU A 31 -5.97 -1.84 18.50
N GLU A 32 -5.49 -0.60 18.63
CA GLU A 32 -5.29 0.31 17.51
C GLU A 32 -4.02 -0.06 16.71
N ALA A 33 -2.92 -0.35 17.39
CA ALA A 33 -1.65 -0.68 16.75
C ALA A 33 -1.73 -1.99 15.95
N LEU A 34 -2.44 -3.00 16.48
CA LEU A 34 -2.58 -4.33 15.89
C LEU A 34 -3.78 -4.45 14.94
N SER A 35 -4.59 -3.40 14.77
CA SER A 35 -5.81 -3.47 13.98
C SER A 35 -5.52 -3.90 12.54
N MET A 36 -6.33 -4.81 11.99
CA MET A 36 -6.32 -5.14 10.55
C MET A 36 -7.26 -4.23 9.75
N GLU A 37 -7.92 -3.29 10.42
CA GLU A 37 -8.85 -2.33 9.83
C GLU A 37 -8.45 -0.91 10.25
N GLY A 38 -8.32 0.00 9.29
CA GLY A 38 -7.95 1.39 9.57
C GLY A 38 -6.43 1.64 9.54
N ASN A 39 -5.99 2.72 10.18
CA ASN A 39 -4.66 3.29 9.97
C ASN A 39 -3.58 2.62 10.81
N SER A 40 -3.13 1.42 10.42
CA SER A 40 -2.14 0.62 11.16
C SER A 40 -1.09 -0.03 10.25
N GLY A 41 0.01 -0.49 10.85
CA GLY A 41 1.06 -1.25 10.14
C GLY A 41 0.55 -2.60 9.59
N PRO A 42 -0.15 -3.42 10.40
CA PRO A 42 -0.72 -4.68 9.95
C PRO A 42 -1.72 -4.51 8.80
N TYR A 43 -2.52 -3.45 8.80
CA TYR A 43 -3.41 -3.15 7.68
C TYR A 43 -2.64 -2.92 6.37
N LEU A 44 -1.54 -2.17 6.40
CA LEU A 44 -0.71 -1.96 5.21
C LEU A 44 0.00 -3.25 4.75
N GLN A 45 0.51 -4.04 5.69
CA GLN A 45 1.08 -5.36 5.39
C GLN A 45 0.04 -6.30 4.78
N TYR A 46 -1.21 -6.23 5.22
CA TYR A 46 -2.31 -7.00 4.66
C TYR A 46 -2.66 -6.56 3.24
N VAL A 47 -2.71 -5.25 2.98
CA VAL A 47 -2.90 -4.72 1.60
C VAL A 47 -1.77 -5.17 0.68
N TYR A 48 -0.52 -5.19 1.16
CA TYR A 48 0.62 -5.75 0.43
C TYR A 48 0.42 -7.24 0.07
N VAL A 49 0.04 -8.08 1.04
CA VAL A 49 -0.23 -9.50 0.79
C VAL A 49 -1.36 -9.67 -0.22
N ARG A 50 -2.40 -8.84 -0.13
CA ARG A 50 -3.55 -8.87 -1.04
C ARG A 50 -3.17 -8.55 -2.48
N THR A 51 -2.42 -7.47 -2.72
CA THR A 51 -1.97 -7.11 -4.07
C THR A 51 -1.08 -8.20 -4.65
N LYS A 52 -0.13 -8.70 -3.87
CA LYS A 52 0.74 -9.82 -4.25
C LYS A 52 -0.05 -11.06 -4.65
N GLY A 53 -1.02 -11.47 -3.82
CA GLY A 53 -1.87 -12.64 -4.10
C GLY A 53 -2.74 -12.48 -5.35
N ILE A 54 -3.16 -11.26 -5.70
CA ILE A 54 -3.87 -10.99 -6.97
C ILE A 54 -2.93 -11.22 -8.17
N LEU A 55 -1.71 -10.70 -8.10
CA LEU A 55 -0.72 -10.83 -9.17
C LEU A 55 -0.30 -12.30 -9.39
N GLU A 56 -0.13 -13.05 -8.30
CA GLU A 56 0.16 -14.48 -8.33
C GLU A 56 -0.97 -15.27 -8.99
N LYS A 57 -2.24 -14.98 -8.63
CA LYS A 57 -3.41 -15.61 -9.25
C LYS A 57 -3.54 -15.29 -10.74
N ALA A 58 -3.06 -14.13 -11.18
CA ALA A 58 -3.05 -13.73 -12.57
C ALA A 58 -1.87 -14.31 -13.38
N GLY A 59 -0.93 -15.01 -12.73
CA GLY A 59 0.25 -15.59 -13.38
C GLY A 59 1.30 -14.57 -13.84
N LEU A 60 1.25 -13.33 -13.32
CA LEU A 60 2.07 -12.21 -13.81
C LEU A 60 3.43 -12.05 -13.10
N GLN A 61 4.05 -13.11 -12.59
CA GLN A 61 5.44 -13.01 -12.12
C GLN A 61 6.39 -12.85 -13.32
N GLY A 62 6.71 -11.60 -13.67
CA GLY A 62 7.75 -11.26 -14.67
C GLY A 62 7.32 -11.24 -16.14
N GLN A 63 6.01 -11.28 -16.45
CA GLN A 63 5.52 -11.12 -17.81
C GLN A 63 5.20 -9.66 -18.14
N ALA A 64 5.53 -9.23 -19.36
CA ALA A 64 5.12 -7.93 -19.87
C ALA A 64 3.58 -7.86 -19.94
N LEU A 65 3.02 -6.79 -19.40
CA LEU A 65 1.58 -6.54 -19.42
C LEU A 65 1.11 -6.43 -20.88
N GLN A 66 0.04 -7.14 -21.22
CA GLN A 66 -0.57 -7.11 -22.55
C GLN A 66 -1.08 -5.70 -22.90
N GLU A 67 -1.36 -5.47 -24.19
CA GLU A 67 -1.90 -4.21 -24.71
C GLU A 67 -3.02 -3.65 -23.83
N VAL A 68 -2.82 -2.41 -23.38
CA VAL A 68 -3.71 -1.71 -22.47
C VAL A 68 -4.75 -0.97 -23.31
N ARG A 69 -6.02 -1.39 -23.25
CA ARG A 69 -7.11 -0.59 -23.80
C ARG A 69 -7.29 0.66 -22.95
N LEU A 70 -7.22 1.83 -23.59
CA LEU A 70 -7.43 3.12 -22.94
C LEU A 70 -8.93 3.37 -22.78
N GLY A 71 -9.42 3.23 -21.56
CA GLY A 71 -10.85 3.38 -21.24
C GLY A 71 -11.12 3.34 -19.74
N LEU A 72 -10.43 4.16 -18.96
CA LEU A 72 -10.52 4.08 -17.50
C LEU A 72 -11.91 4.51 -17.00
N ASN A 73 -12.51 3.69 -16.15
CA ASN A 73 -13.66 4.08 -15.35
C ASN A 73 -13.26 5.09 -14.25
N GLN A 74 -14.23 5.58 -13.46
CA GLN A 74 -13.94 6.60 -12.45
C GLN A 74 -12.99 6.12 -11.35
N ASP A 75 -13.15 4.88 -10.87
CA ASP A 75 -12.29 4.32 -9.82
C ASP A 75 -10.85 4.13 -10.31
N GLU A 76 -10.70 3.58 -11.52
CA GLU A 76 -9.41 3.41 -12.18
C GLU A 76 -8.72 4.76 -12.41
N LYS A 77 -9.46 5.78 -12.86
CA LYS A 77 -8.95 7.15 -13.02
C LYS A 77 -8.46 7.73 -11.70
N MET A 78 -9.24 7.57 -10.63
CA MET A 78 -8.89 8.10 -9.32
C MET A 78 -7.64 7.45 -8.76
N LEU A 79 -7.52 6.12 -8.85
CA LEU A 79 -6.33 5.39 -8.39
C LEU A 79 -5.11 5.73 -9.25
N ALA A 80 -5.25 5.69 -10.58
CA ALA A 80 -4.15 5.99 -11.50
C ALA A 80 -3.62 7.42 -11.31
N ARG A 81 -4.51 8.42 -11.19
CA ARG A 81 -4.11 9.81 -10.95
C ARG A 81 -3.35 9.97 -9.65
N TRP A 82 -3.83 9.34 -8.57
CA TRP A 82 -3.15 9.41 -7.28
C TRP A 82 -1.74 8.80 -7.37
N LEU A 83 -1.63 7.62 -7.99
CA LEU A 83 -0.34 6.95 -8.19
C LEU A 83 0.63 7.82 -9.01
N VAL A 84 0.19 8.36 -10.14
CA VAL A 84 1.04 9.19 -11.01
C VAL A 84 1.51 10.45 -10.30
N LEU A 85 0.63 11.17 -9.62
CA LEU A 85 0.97 12.42 -8.96
C LEU A 85 1.91 12.20 -7.75
N ARG A 86 1.61 11.22 -6.91
CA ARG A 86 2.36 11.04 -5.65
C ARG A 86 3.67 10.27 -5.80
N ILE A 87 3.74 9.36 -6.77
CA ILE A 87 4.94 8.53 -7.01
C ILE A 87 5.77 9.10 -8.15
N GLY A 88 5.13 9.48 -9.25
CA GLY A 88 5.83 9.99 -10.44
C GLY A 88 6.60 11.27 -10.17
N GLU A 89 6.13 12.09 -9.23
CA GLU A 89 6.81 13.32 -8.82
C GLU A 89 7.70 13.13 -7.58
N GLY A 90 7.74 11.93 -6.97
CA GLY A 90 8.53 11.65 -5.76
C GLY A 90 8.12 12.45 -4.51
N GLU A 91 7.02 13.20 -4.60
CA GLU A 91 6.59 14.22 -3.63
C GLU A 91 6.45 13.65 -2.22
N MET A 92 5.93 12.42 -2.09
CA MET A 92 5.74 11.74 -0.80
C MET A 92 7.06 11.63 -0.01
N VAL A 93 8.10 11.11 -0.64
CA VAL A 93 9.39 10.84 0.02
C VAL A 93 10.20 12.13 0.15
N GLU A 94 10.19 12.97 -0.87
CA GLU A 94 10.92 14.24 -0.87
C GLU A 94 10.40 15.18 0.23
N SER A 95 9.08 15.31 0.37
CA SER A 95 8.47 16.13 1.41
C SER A 95 8.76 15.58 2.81
N ALA A 96 8.64 14.27 3.01
CA ALA A 96 8.97 13.63 4.28
C ALA A 96 10.45 13.83 4.67
N ALA A 97 11.37 13.70 3.71
CA ALA A 97 12.79 13.88 3.94
C ALA A 97 13.14 15.34 4.27
N LYS A 98 12.62 16.31 3.51
CA LYS A 98 12.88 17.75 3.74
C LYS A 98 12.41 18.21 5.12
N ASN A 99 11.28 17.68 5.59
CA ASN A 99 10.64 18.10 6.84
C ASN A 99 10.96 17.19 8.04
N PHE A 100 11.79 16.15 7.87
CA PHE A 100 12.02 15.11 8.88
C PHE A 100 10.71 14.52 9.43
N ALA A 101 9.75 14.30 8.52
CA ALA A 101 8.34 14.02 8.83
C ALA A 101 7.90 12.65 8.28
N PRO A 102 8.29 11.52 8.91
CA PRO A 102 7.95 10.18 8.42
C PRO A 102 6.43 9.88 8.41
N HIS A 103 5.65 10.60 9.22
CA HIS A 103 4.18 10.49 9.23
C HIS A 103 3.55 10.84 7.88
N LEU A 104 4.20 11.67 7.05
CA LEU A 104 3.73 11.98 5.70
C LEU A 104 3.77 10.76 4.77
N VAL A 105 4.79 9.90 4.93
CA VAL A 105 4.86 8.61 4.24
C VAL A 105 3.74 7.71 4.73
N CYS A 106 3.56 7.59 6.06
CA CYS A 106 2.50 6.77 6.65
C CYS A 106 1.10 7.17 6.13
N GLN A 107 0.79 8.47 6.15
CA GLN A 107 -0.47 9.01 5.66
C GLN A 107 -0.69 8.69 4.17
N SER A 108 0.34 8.83 3.35
CA SER A 108 0.25 8.56 1.92
C SER A 108 0.04 7.07 1.63
N LEU A 109 0.75 6.18 2.34
CA LEU A 109 0.55 4.73 2.19
C LEU A 109 -0.84 4.31 2.66
N PHE A 110 -1.34 4.89 3.74
CA PHE A 110 -2.70 4.63 4.23
C PHE A 110 -3.76 5.10 3.23
N GLU A 111 -3.61 6.30 2.67
CA GLU A 111 -4.52 6.80 1.65
C GLU A 111 -4.50 5.92 0.40
N LEU A 112 -3.31 5.49 -0.06
CA LEU A 112 -3.17 4.56 -1.18
C LEU A 112 -3.90 3.24 -0.89
N ALA A 113 -3.69 2.67 0.29
CA ALA A 113 -4.34 1.43 0.70
C ALA A 113 -5.88 1.55 0.70
N GLN A 114 -6.43 2.66 1.19
CA GLN A 114 -7.87 2.93 1.15
C GLN A 114 -8.39 3.06 -0.28
N ARG A 115 -7.69 3.80 -1.14
CA ARG A 115 -8.06 3.98 -2.55
C ARG A 115 -8.01 2.66 -3.31
N PHE A 116 -6.97 1.87 -3.09
CA PHE A 116 -6.82 0.56 -3.69
C PHE A 116 -7.94 -0.39 -3.28
N ASN A 117 -8.26 -0.46 -1.99
CA ASN A 117 -9.35 -1.30 -1.50
C ASN A 117 -10.70 -0.86 -2.10
N GLY A 118 -10.98 0.44 -2.13
CA GLY A 118 -12.19 0.95 -2.79
C GLY A 118 -12.27 0.62 -4.28
N PHE A 119 -11.14 0.69 -5.00
CA PHE A 119 -11.05 0.24 -6.39
C PHE A 119 -11.33 -1.26 -6.50
N TYR A 120 -10.67 -2.08 -5.69
CA TYR A 120 -10.77 -3.54 -5.73
C TYR A 120 -12.20 -4.03 -5.40
N ASP A 121 -12.86 -3.40 -4.42
CA ASP A 121 -14.21 -3.77 -4.00
C ASP A 121 -15.26 -3.51 -5.09
N ARG A 122 -15.04 -2.49 -5.93
CA ARG A 122 -15.97 -2.09 -7.00
C ARG A 122 -15.62 -2.68 -8.37
N ASN A 123 -14.41 -3.20 -8.55
CA ASN A 123 -13.89 -3.59 -9.86
C ASN A 123 -13.24 -4.97 -9.82
N ARG A 124 -13.82 -5.92 -10.56
CA ARG A 124 -13.22 -7.23 -10.75
C ARG A 124 -11.91 -7.12 -11.53
N VAL A 125 -10.82 -7.67 -11.03
CA VAL A 125 -9.50 -7.56 -11.67
C VAL A 125 -9.21 -8.68 -12.68
N ILE A 126 -9.57 -9.93 -12.36
CA ILE A 126 -9.20 -11.12 -13.17
C ILE A 126 -10.43 -11.67 -13.91
N GLY A 127 -10.24 -12.08 -15.17
CA GLY A 127 -11.26 -12.68 -16.03
C GLY A 127 -12.19 -11.65 -16.67
N VAL A 128 -11.66 -10.46 -16.97
CA VAL A 128 -12.37 -9.32 -17.58
C VAL A 128 -11.52 -8.72 -18.68
N GLU A 129 -12.12 -7.93 -19.56
CA GLU A 129 -11.43 -7.29 -20.69
C GLU A 129 -10.37 -6.29 -20.21
N GLU A 130 -10.66 -5.53 -19.15
CA GLU A 130 -9.76 -4.51 -18.60
C GLU A 130 -8.66 -5.10 -17.69
N GLN A 131 -8.52 -6.43 -17.66
CA GLN A 131 -7.60 -7.13 -16.75
C GLN A 131 -6.17 -6.59 -16.86
N GLY A 132 -5.67 -6.33 -18.08
CA GLY A 132 -4.33 -5.81 -18.29
C GLY A 132 -4.08 -4.50 -17.53
N LEU A 133 -4.96 -3.51 -17.74
CA LEU A 133 -4.91 -2.22 -17.05
C LEU A 133 -5.02 -2.38 -15.52
N ARG A 134 -6.00 -3.15 -15.05
CA ARG A 134 -6.25 -3.34 -13.61
C ARG A 134 -5.08 -4.03 -12.92
N LEU A 135 -4.43 -4.99 -13.58
CA LEU A 135 -3.23 -5.63 -13.06
C LEU A 135 -2.03 -4.68 -13.01
N MET A 136 -1.92 -3.71 -13.93
CA MET A 136 -0.91 -2.65 -13.80
C MET A 136 -1.13 -1.81 -12.53
N LEU A 137 -2.38 -1.40 -12.27
CA LEU A 137 -2.70 -0.63 -11.06
C LEU A 137 -2.38 -1.41 -9.79
N VAL A 138 -2.69 -2.72 -9.77
CA VAL A 138 -2.35 -3.62 -8.67
C VAL A 138 -0.82 -3.71 -8.50
N ALA A 139 -0.07 -3.92 -9.59
CA ALA A 139 1.39 -4.06 -9.57
C ALA A 139 2.10 -2.79 -9.07
N VAL A 140 1.69 -1.62 -9.57
CA VAL A 140 2.24 -0.34 -9.09
C VAL A 140 1.88 -0.11 -7.62
N THR A 141 0.66 -0.46 -7.20
CA THR A 141 0.26 -0.36 -5.78
C THR A 141 1.11 -1.27 -4.90
N GLU A 142 1.33 -2.53 -5.30
CA GLU A 142 2.21 -3.49 -4.58
C GLU A 142 3.61 -2.91 -4.37
N LEU A 143 4.22 -2.41 -5.44
CA LEU A 143 5.56 -1.85 -5.43
C LEU A 143 5.69 -0.66 -4.47
N VAL A 144 4.67 0.21 -4.45
CA VAL A 144 4.69 1.45 -3.68
C VAL A 144 4.46 1.18 -2.20
N ILE A 145 3.51 0.30 -1.87
CA ILE A 145 3.30 -0.14 -0.49
C ILE A 145 4.56 -0.83 0.04
N LYS A 146 5.18 -1.71 -0.76
CA LYS A 146 6.43 -2.37 -0.38
C LYS A 146 7.56 -1.38 -0.12
N SER A 147 7.85 -0.52 -1.09
CA SER A 147 8.92 0.49 -0.99
C SER A 147 8.68 1.43 0.19
N GLY A 148 7.43 1.85 0.41
CA GLY A 148 7.06 2.70 1.53
C GLY A 148 7.25 2.04 2.89
N LEU A 149 6.86 0.77 3.04
CA LEU A 149 7.10 0.01 4.26
C LEU A 149 8.60 -0.19 4.51
N GLU A 150 9.39 -0.49 3.47
CA GLU A 150 10.84 -0.61 3.56
C GLU A 150 11.51 0.70 4.02
N ILE A 151 11.08 1.85 3.50
CA ILE A 151 11.54 3.19 3.93
C ILE A 151 11.23 3.41 5.42
N LEU A 152 10.08 2.96 5.90
CA LEU A 152 9.69 3.03 7.32
C LEU A 152 10.39 1.96 8.20
N GLY A 153 11.23 1.11 7.62
CA GLY A 153 11.89 0.02 8.32
C GLY A 153 10.93 -1.08 8.78
N ILE A 154 9.79 -1.23 8.10
CA ILE A 154 8.77 -2.24 8.38
C ILE A 154 8.92 -3.37 7.36
N GLU A 155 9.16 -4.58 7.84
CA GLU A 155 9.26 -5.75 6.96
C GLU A 155 7.89 -6.15 6.41
N THR A 156 7.84 -6.54 5.14
CA THR A 156 6.64 -7.15 4.55
C THR A 156 6.54 -8.63 4.92
N VAL A 157 5.33 -9.18 4.73
CA VAL A 157 5.02 -10.58 4.95
C VAL A 157 4.51 -11.20 3.65
N GLU A 158 4.81 -12.50 3.48
CA GLU A 158 4.45 -13.24 2.27
C GLU A 158 3.00 -13.73 2.29
N LYS A 159 2.45 -13.92 3.49
CA LYS A 159 1.09 -14.39 3.74
C LYS A 159 0.60 -13.91 5.10
N MET A 160 -0.70 -13.67 5.20
CA MET A 160 -1.44 -13.33 6.41
C MET A 160 -2.74 -14.13 6.44
#